data_AF-A0A016QMN5-F1
#
_entry.id   AF-A0A016QMN5-F1
#
_cell.length_a   1.000
_cell.length_b   1.000
_cell.length_c   1.000
_cell.angle_alpha   90.00
_cell.angle_beta   90.00
_cell.angle_gamma   90.00
#
_symmetry.space_group_name_H-M   'P 1'
#
loop_
_entity.id
_entity.type
_entity.pdbx_description
1 polymer ?
#
loop_
_entity_poly.entity_id
_entity_poly.type
_entity_poly.pdbx_seq_one_letter_code
_entity_poly.pdbx_strand_id
1 'polypeptide(L)'
;MIEFDMRALTDALVKLEGVCDETPQIAAQARAEALGHMIIGSEANIYQTPKGKYVRTGHYRQGLDARSRSTKNTATVTVRNDVDYAAAIEGGRDGLSFAMLQVMAMMRQNPHEPFTLGRSGVNWTIAGPIVIGAQVFAARRMQELFAEKVRAALR
;
A
#
# COMPACT_ATOMS: atom_id res chain seq x y z
N MET A 1 -20.63 -6.28 41.52
CA MET A 1 -21.25 -7.01 40.40
C MET A 1 -21.34 -6.01 39.26
N ILE A 2 -20.72 -6.27 38.10
CA ILE A 2 -20.83 -5.36 36.95
C ILE A 2 -22.16 -5.67 36.28
N GLU A 3 -23.08 -4.70 36.24
CA GLU A 3 -24.35 -4.81 35.54
C GLU A 3 -24.14 -4.36 34.09
N PHE A 4 -24.40 -5.24 33.13
CA PHE A 4 -24.33 -4.91 31.71
C PHE A 4 -25.69 -4.50 31.18
N ASP A 5 -25.75 -3.35 30.50
CA ASP A 5 -26.91 -3.04 29.65
C ASP A 5 -26.86 -3.91 28.39
N MET A 6 -27.65 -4.98 28.40
CA MET A 6 -27.72 -5.94 27.30
C MET A 6 -28.25 -5.32 26.00
N ARG A 7 -29.08 -4.26 26.07
CA ARG A 7 -29.57 -3.59 24.87
C ARG A 7 -28.45 -2.78 24.24
N ALA A 8 -27.77 -1.97 25.04
CA ALA A 8 -26.63 -1.17 24.57
C ALA A 8 -25.52 -2.06 23.98
N LEU A 9 -25.24 -3.22 24.60
CA LEU A 9 -24.27 -4.17 24.09
C LEU A 9 -24.70 -4.76 22.73
N THR A 10 -25.97 -5.15 22.61
CA THR A 10 -26.51 -5.71 21.36
C THR A 10 -26.45 -4.70 20.23
N ASP A 11 -26.84 -3.45 20.50
CA ASP A 11 -26.79 -2.37 19.52
C ASP A 11 -25.35 -2.10 19.05
N ALA A 12 -24.38 -2.10 19.97
CA ALA A 12 -22.97 -1.96 19.62
C ALA A 12 -22.46 -3.10 18.72
N LEU A 13 -22.85 -4.35 19.01
CA LEU A 13 -22.46 -5.50 18.19
C LEU A 13 -23.07 -5.45 16.79
N VAL A 14 -24.35 -5.06 16.66
CA VAL A 14 -25.02 -4.91 15.36
C VAL A 14 -24.34 -3.81 14.53
N LYS A 15 -23.99 -2.67 15.15
CA LYS A 15 -23.26 -1.61 14.45
C LYS A 15 -21.87 -2.07 13.99
N LEU A 16 -21.15 -2.84 14.82
CA LEU A 16 -19.86 -3.41 14.44
C LEU A 16 -19.99 -4.43 13.30
N GLU A 17 -21.03 -5.25 13.30
CA GLU A 17 -21.31 -6.16 12.19
C GLU A 17 -21.55 -5.38 10.88
N GLY A 18 -22.29 -4.27 10.95
CA GLY A 18 -22.53 -3.38 9.81
C GLY A 18 -21.25 -2.75 9.23
N VAL A 19 -20.20 -2.56 10.05
CA VAL A 19 -18.89 -2.11 9.54
C VAL A 19 -18.26 -3.14 8.60
N CYS A 20 -18.48 -4.44 8.84
CA CYS A 20 -17.96 -5.49 7.95
C CYS A 20 -18.59 -5.42 6.54
N ASP A 21 -19.80 -4.89 6.41
CA ASP A 21 -20.46 -4.69 5.11
C ASP A 21 -19.78 -3.58 4.28
N GLU A 22 -18.96 -2.72 4.90
CA GLU A 22 -18.17 -1.66 4.24
C GLU A 22 -16.79 -2.14 3.76
N THR A 23 -16.43 -3.39 4.05
CA THR A 23 -15.13 -3.97 3.66
C THR A 23 -14.84 -3.87 2.16
N PRO A 24 -15.81 -4.08 1.24
CA PRO A 24 -15.58 -3.89 -0.19
C PRO A 24 -15.20 -2.47 -0.59
N GLN A 25 -15.86 -1.46 0.00
CA GLN A 25 -15.61 -0.05 -0.24
C GLN A 25 -14.23 0.34 0.28
N ILE A 26 -13.85 -0.13 1.47
CA ILE A 26 -12.52 0.06 2.05
C ILE A 26 -11.44 -0.53 1.12
N ALA A 27 -11.63 -1.77 0.64
CA ALA A 27 -10.68 -2.42 -0.24
C ALA A 27 -10.54 -1.69 -1.59
N ALA A 28 -11.65 -1.21 -2.16
CA ALA A 28 -11.65 -0.44 -3.39
C ALA A 28 -10.93 0.91 -3.23
N GLN A 29 -11.17 1.61 -2.12
CA GLN A 29 -10.49 2.86 -1.80
C GLN A 29 -8.99 2.65 -1.60
N ALA A 30 -8.60 1.69 -0.74
CA ALA A 30 -7.19 1.39 -0.48
C ALA A 30 -6.44 0.98 -1.75
N ARG A 31 -7.09 0.24 -2.66
CA ARG A 31 -6.54 -0.09 -3.99
C ARG A 31 -6.28 1.16 -4.83
N ALA A 32 -7.25 2.06 -4.93
CA ALA A 32 -7.10 3.29 -5.74
C ALA A 32 -5.97 4.18 -5.19
N GLU A 33 -5.93 4.34 -3.87
CA GLU A 33 -4.88 5.11 -3.21
C GLU A 33 -3.50 4.44 -3.35
N ALA A 34 -3.42 3.11 -3.28
CA ALA A 34 -2.17 2.37 -3.47
C ALA A 34 -1.62 2.49 -4.89
N LEU A 35 -2.49 2.54 -5.92
CA LEU A 35 -2.07 2.86 -7.28
C LEU A 35 -1.49 4.28 -7.36
N GLY A 36 -2.14 5.25 -6.73
CA GLY A 36 -1.62 6.61 -6.60
C GLY A 36 -0.25 6.63 -5.93
N HIS A 37 -0.08 5.87 -4.84
CA HIS A 37 1.18 5.73 -4.12
C HIS A 37 2.30 5.15 -5.01
N MET A 38 2.02 4.11 -5.79
CA MET A 38 2.98 3.58 -6.77
C MET A 38 3.37 4.62 -7.82
N ILE A 39 2.42 5.40 -8.32
CA ILE A 39 2.71 6.46 -9.31
C ILE A 39 3.67 7.48 -8.70
N ILE A 40 3.37 8.00 -7.51
CA ILE A 40 4.23 8.95 -6.79
C ILE A 40 5.60 8.32 -6.49
N GLY A 41 5.65 7.06 -6.07
CA GLY A 41 6.90 6.34 -5.87
C GLY A 41 7.73 6.20 -7.14
N SER A 42 7.08 5.95 -8.29
CA SER A 42 7.77 5.90 -9.57
C SER A 42 8.33 7.28 -9.98
N GLU A 43 7.63 8.37 -9.67
CA GLU A 43 8.13 9.73 -9.86
C GLU A 43 9.36 9.97 -9.00
N ALA A 44 9.27 9.69 -7.70
CA ALA A 44 10.35 9.93 -6.75
C ALA A 44 11.61 9.11 -7.02
N ASN A 45 11.45 7.83 -7.39
CA ASN A 45 12.58 6.92 -7.60
C ASN A 45 13.15 7.00 -9.02
N ILE A 46 12.31 7.23 -10.05
CA ILE A 46 12.71 7.12 -11.46
C ILE A 46 12.62 8.47 -12.20
N TYR A 47 11.42 9.05 -12.28
CA TYR A 47 11.12 10.03 -13.33
C TYR A 47 11.41 11.49 -12.97
N GLN A 48 11.29 11.89 -11.69
CA GLN A 48 11.65 13.22 -11.17
C GLN A 48 13.09 13.29 -10.64
N THR A 49 13.94 12.36 -11.08
CA THR A 49 15.36 12.37 -10.75
C THR A 49 16.16 13.03 -11.88
N PRO A 50 17.41 13.51 -11.67
CA PRO A 50 18.28 13.92 -12.76
C PRO A 50 18.45 12.79 -13.77
N LYS A 51 18.55 13.08 -15.08
CA LYS A 51 18.75 12.03 -16.10
C LYS A 51 19.99 11.21 -15.75
N GLY A 52 19.80 9.90 -15.58
CA GLY A 52 20.84 8.96 -15.21
C GLY A 52 21.41 8.19 -16.39
N LYS A 53 21.94 7.00 -16.09
CA LYS A 53 22.55 6.07 -17.04
C LYS A 53 21.56 5.37 -18.01
N TYR A 54 20.26 5.70 -17.97
CA TYR A 54 19.23 4.99 -18.75
C TYR A 54 18.15 5.93 -19.36
N VAL A 55 17.51 5.44 -20.41
CA VAL A 55 16.44 6.13 -21.16
C VAL A 55 15.09 5.95 -20.48
N ARG A 56 14.46 7.04 -20.04
CA ARG A 56 13.13 6.99 -19.44
C ARG A 56 12.06 6.78 -20.50
N THR A 57 11.65 5.54 -20.71
CA THR A 57 10.63 5.18 -21.71
C THR A 57 9.20 5.33 -21.19
N GLY A 58 9.00 5.49 -19.88
CA GLY A 58 7.67 5.49 -19.26
C GLY A 58 7.07 4.09 -19.07
N HIS A 59 7.70 3.06 -19.65
CA HIS A 59 7.21 1.68 -19.64
C HIS A 59 6.98 1.14 -18.23
N TYR A 60 7.91 1.41 -17.29
CA TYR A 60 7.73 1.01 -15.89
C TYR A 60 6.44 1.58 -15.26
N ARG A 61 6.05 2.81 -15.64
CA ARG A 61 4.83 3.44 -15.11
C ARG A 61 3.58 2.81 -15.69
N GLN A 62 3.62 2.44 -16.97
CA GLN A 62 2.50 1.81 -17.67
C GLN A 62 2.19 0.42 -17.10
N GLY A 63 3.20 -0.28 -16.57
CA GLY A 63 3.02 -1.59 -15.95
C GLY A 63 2.50 -1.60 -14.51
N LEU A 64 2.30 -0.43 -13.89
CA LEU A 64 1.78 -0.35 -12.51
C LEU A 64 0.30 -0.76 -12.46
N ASP A 65 0.00 -1.77 -11.64
CA ASP A 65 -1.35 -2.31 -11.49
C ASP A 65 -1.69 -2.57 -10.02
N ALA A 66 -2.92 -2.23 -9.63
CA ALA A 66 -3.47 -2.49 -8.32
C ALA A 66 -4.85 -3.11 -8.45
N ARG A 67 -5.10 -4.20 -7.71
CA ARG A 67 -6.35 -4.95 -7.72
C ARG A 67 -6.82 -5.16 -6.29
N SER A 68 -8.13 -5.09 -6.07
CA SER A 68 -8.75 -5.46 -4.80
C SER A 68 -9.66 -6.66 -4.97
N ARG A 69 -9.76 -7.47 -3.93
CA ARG A 69 -10.78 -8.49 -3.73
C ARG A 69 -11.28 -8.38 -2.31
N SER A 70 -12.58 -8.55 -2.12
CA SER A 70 -13.19 -8.44 -0.79
C SER A 70 -14.38 -9.37 -0.65
N THR A 71 -14.61 -9.79 0.59
CA THR A 71 -15.85 -10.35 1.10
C THR A 71 -16.29 -9.49 2.29
N LYS A 72 -17.36 -9.87 3.00
CA LYS A 72 -17.76 -9.20 4.25
C LYS A 72 -16.65 -9.24 5.32
N ASN A 73 -15.86 -10.31 5.36
CA ASN A 73 -14.91 -10.56 6.45
C ASN A 73 -13.43 -10.45 6.04
N THR A 74 -13.16 -10.33 4.73
CA THR A 74 -11.80 -10.33 4.21
C THR A 74 -11.64 -9.28 3.14
N ALA A 75 -10.52 -8.58 3.15
CA ALA A 75 -10.09 -7.69 2.08
C ALA A 75 -8.66 -8.04 1.68
N THR A 76 -8.37 -7.91 0.40
CA THR A 76 -7.04 -8.09 -0.15
C THR A 76 -6.80 -7.03 -1.20
N VAL A 77 -5.66 -6.35 -1.11
CA VAL A 77 -5.17 -5.44 -2.14
C VAL A 77 -3.86 -6.00 -2.65
N THR A 78 -3.82 -6.30 -3.94
CA THR A 78 -2.62 -6.73 -4.64
C THR A 78 -2.09 -5.56 -5.46
N VAL A 79 -0.83 -5.20 -5.25
CA VAL A 79 -0.11 -4.26 -6.10
C VAL A 79 1.04 -4.98 -6.80
N ARG A 80 1.28 -4.64 -8.06
CA ARG A 80 2.28 -5.30 -8.90
C ARG A 80 2.79 -4.38 -10.01
N ASN A 81 3.89 -4.79 -10.62
CA ASN A 81 4.37 -4.26 -11.89
C ASN A 81 4.64 -5.45 -12.83
N ASP A 82 4.15 -5.40 -14.06
CA ASP A 82 4.26 -6.49 -15.04
C ASP A 82 5.46 -6.36 -15.99
N VAL A 83 6.27 -5.32 -15.82
CA VAL A 83 7.44 -5.06 -16.64
C VAL A 83 8.60 -5.97 -16.23
N ASP A 84 9.26 -6.61 -17.22
CA ASP A 84 10.32 -7.61 -17.00
C ASP A 84 11.46 -7.16 -16.07
N TYR A 85 11.83 -5.88 -16.15
CA TYR A 85 12.92 -5.32 -15.36
C TYR A 85 12.45 -4.73 -14.01
N ALA A 86 11.20 -4.91 -13.62
CA ALA A 86 10.67 -4.31 -12.40
C ALA A 86 11.40 -4.80 -11.14
N ALA A 87 11.74 -6.08 -11.07
CA ALA A 87 12.50 -6.64 -9.95
C ALA A 87 13.88 -5.98 -9.78
N ALA A 88 14.54 -5.64 -10.90
CA ALA A 88 15.83 -4.95 -10.87
C ALA A 88 15.72 -3.50 -10.36
N ILE A 89 14.60 -2.82 -10.62
CA ILE A 89 14.32 -1.49 -10.07
C ILE A 89 14.02 -1.57 -8.58
N GLU A 90 13.16 -2.51 -8.18
CA GLU A 90 12.76 -2.68 -6.77
C GLU A 90 13.95 -3.04 -5.87
N GLY A 91 14.74 -4.04 -6.27
CA GLY A 91 15.85 -4.60 -5.48
C GLY A 91 17.22 -3.98 -5.73
N GLY A 92 17.38 -3.24 -6.83
CA GLY A 92 18.69 -2.81 -7.31
C GLY A 92 19.55 -3.99 -7.81
N ARG A 93 20.77 -3.70 -8.26
CA ARG A 93 21.74 -4.73 -8.69
C ARG A 93 22.37 -5.45 -7.51
N ASP A 94 22.52 -4.74 -6.39
CA ASP A 94 23.12 -5.27 -5.17
C ASP A 94 22.14 -6.19 -4.40
N GLY A 95 20.90 -6.33 -4.90
CA GLY A 95 20.03 -7.46 -4.58
C GLY A 95 19.44 -7.41 -3.18
N LEU A 96 18.95 -6.24 -2.75
CA LEU A 96 18.16 -6.18 -1.51
C LEU A 96 16.97 -7.14 -1.64
N SER A 97 16.86 -8.07 -0.69
CA SER A 97 15.77 -9.04 -0.71
C SER A 97 14.43 -8.31 -0.53
N PHE A 98 13.39 -8.78 -1.23
CA PHE A 98 12.06 -8.20 -1.08
C PHE A 98 11.55 -8.27 0.37
N ALA A 99 11.92 -9.31 1.11
CA ALA A 99 11.62 -9.42 2.53
C ALA A 99 12.27 -8.29 3.34
N MET A 100 13.54 -7.97 3.08
CA MET A 100 14.24 -6.87 3.74
C MET A 100 13.66 -5.52 3.36
N LEU A 101 13.33 -5.30 2.09
CA LEU A 101 12.63 -4.09 1.62
C LEU A 101 11.27 -3.93 2.31
N GLN A 102 10.53 -5.02 2.49
CA GLN A 102 9.25 -5.00 3.17
C GLN A 102 9.41 -4.63 4.65
N VAL A 103 10.38 -5.23 5.35
CA VAL A 103 10.71 -4.87 6.74
C VAL A 103 11.07 -3.39 6.86
N MET A 104 11.95 -2.89 5.99
CA MET A 104 12.33 -1.47 5.97
C MET A 104 11.13 -0.55 5.74
N ALA A 105 10.27 -0.89 4.78
CA ALA A 105 9.07 -0.12 4.48
C ALA A 105 8.10 -0.10 5.68
N MET A 106 7.94 -1.23 6.39
CA MET A 106 7.10 -1.32 7.59
C MET A 106 7.66 -0.54 8.79
N MET A 107 8.98 -0.40 8.90
CA MET A 107 9.64 0.35 9.98
C MET A 107 9.59 1.87 9.80
N ARG A 108 9.12 2.37 8.65
CA ARG A 108 9.04 3.82 8.42
C ARG A 108 7.98 4.45 9.33
N GLN A 109 8.33 5.63 9.87
CA GLN A 109 7.41 6.42 10.70
C GLN A 109 6.16 6.86 9.92
N ASN A 110 6.31 7.13 8.61
CA ASN A 110 5.22 7.54 7.74
C ASN A 110 5.12 6.64 6.50
N PRO A 111 4.20 5.66 6.47
CA PRO A 111 3.97 4.80 5.30
C PRO A 111 3.22 5.51 4.16
N HIS A 112 2.66 6.71 4.40
CA HIS A 112 2.02 7.53 3.36
C HIS A 112 3.02 8.18 2.41
N GLU A 113 4.28 8.28 2.81
CA GLU A 113 5.35 8.75 1.94
C GLU A 113 5.89 7.63 1.04
N PRO A 114 6.27 7.95 -0.21
CA PRO A 114 6.91 6.99 -1.09
C PRO A 114 8.16 6.39 -0.47
N PHE A 115 8.31 5.07 -0.58
CA PHE A 115 9.52 4.39 -0.13
C PHE A 115 10.65 4.65 -1.13
N THR A 116 11.75 5.19 -0.65
CA THR A 116 12.93 5.47 -1.47
C THR A 116 14.17 5.08 -0.68
N LEU A 117 15.02 4.22 -1.25
CA LEU A 117 16.35 3.89 -0.69
C LEU A 117 17.46 4.55 -1.51
N GLY A 118 17.12 4.99 -2.71
CA GLY A 118 17.93 5.85 -3.56
C GLY A 118 17.25 6.03 -4.91
N ARG A 119 17.86 6.82 -5.77
CA ARG A 119 17.26 7.25 -7.05
C ARG A 119 17.64 6.26 -8.16
N SER A 120 16.86 5.18 -8.31
CA SER A 120 17.07 4.17 -9.36
C SER A 120 17.07 4.78 -10.78
N GLY A 121 16.35 5.90 -10.99
CA GLY A 121 16.38 6.68 -12.22
C GLY A 121 17.70 7.42 -12.53
N VAL A 122 18.60 7.51 -11.56
CA VAL A 122 19.99 8.00 -11.72
C VAL A 122 20.93 6.82 -11.93
N ASN A 123 20.83 5.81 -11.06
CA ASN A 123 21.65 4.61 -11.08
C ASN A 123 20.80 3.38 -10.74
N TRP A 124 20.56 2.52 -11.74
CA TRP A 124 19.73 1.33 -11.60
C TRP A 124 20.32 0.28 -10.64
N THR A 125 21.60 0.39 -10.27
CA THR A 125 22.17 -0.53 -9.26
C THR A 125 21.62 -0.26 -7.87
N ILE A 126 21.07 0.94 -7.63
CA ILE A 126 20.47 1.33 -6.36
C ILE A 126 18.99 0.99 -6.38
N ALA A 127 18.52 0.34 -5.31
CA ALA A 127 17.12 0.00 -5.12
C ALA A 127 16.23 1.26 -5.10
N GLY A 128 15.19 1.24 -5.93
CA GLY A 128 14.10 2.22 -5.95
C GLY A 128 12.78 1.50 -5.71
N PRO A 129 12.48 1.07 -4.48
CA PRO A 129 11.31 0.26 -4.18
C PRO A 129 10.03 1.08 -4.34
N ILE A 130 9.12 0.62 -5.21
CA ILE A 130 7.87 1.30 -5.54
C ILE A 130 6.70 0.37 -5.20
N VAL A 131 6.74 -0.86 -5.70
CA VAL A 131 5.72 -1.88 -5.42
C VAL A 131 5.73 -2.25 -3.94
N ILE A 132 6.90 -2.49 -3.35
CA ILE A 132 6.99 -2.85 -1.91
C ILE A 132 6.48 -1.73 -1.01
N GLY A 133 6.82 -0.47 -1.33
CA GLY A 133 6.30 0.69 -0.60
C GLY A 133 4.78 0.77 -0.64
N ALA A 134 4.20 0.55 -1.83
CA ALA A 134 2.76 0.56 -2.01
C ALA A 134 2.04 -0.62 -1.34
N GLN A 135 2.69 -1.79 -1.19
CA GLN A 135 2.13 -2.92 -0.43
C GLN A 135 1.95 -2.55 1.05
N VAL A 136 2.98 -1.96 1.65
CA VAL A 136 2.94 -1.54 3.05
C VAL A 136 1.94 -0.40 3.24
N PHE A 137 1.92 0.58 2.32
CA PHE A 137 0.91 1.63 2.30
C PHE A 137 -0.51 1.04 2.25
N ALA A 138 -0.80 0.14 1.31
CA ALA A 138 -2.12 -0.45 1.15
C ALA A 138 -2.58 -1.20 2.42
N ALA A 139 -1.68 -1.98 3.02
CA ALA A 139 -1.94 -2.69 4.27
C ALA A 139 -2.29 -1.73 5.41
N ARG A 140 -1.50 -0.66 5.58
CA ARG A 140 -1.76 0.35 6.60
C ARG A 140 -3.06 1.10 6.34
N ARG A 141 -3.30 1.48 5.09
CA ARG A 141 -4.47 2.27 4.72
C ARG A 141 -5.77 1.51 4.91
N MET A 142 -5.80 0.21 4.60
CA MET A 142 -6.95 -0.65 4.91
C MET A 142 -7.24 -0.68 6.41
N GLN A 143 -6.20 -0.79 7.26
CA GLN A 143 -6.37 -0.78 8.72
C GLN A 143 -6.93 0.55 9.22
N GLU A 144 -6.42 1.68 8.70
CA GLU A 144 -6.86 3.01 9.07
C GLU A 144 -8.32 3.25 8.71
N LEU A 145 -8.71 2.97 7.46
CA LEU A 145 -10.08 3.11 6.98
C LEU A 145 -11.06 2.22 7.77
N PHE A 146 -10.68 0.98 8.06
CA PHE A 146 -11.50 0.09 8.87
C PHE A 146 -11.64 0.60 10.31
N ALA A 147 -10.55 1.05 10.93
CA ALA A 147 -10.57 1.60 12.28
C ALA A 147 -11.41 2.89 12.37
N GLU A 148 -11.41 3.73 11.34
CA GLU A 148 -12.28 4.91 11.24
C GLU A 148 -13.76 4.50 11.26
N LYS A 149 -14.15 3.50 10.48
CA LYS A 149 -15.53 2.98 10.46
C LYS A 149 -15.93 2.37 11.82
N VAL A 150 -15.06 1.58 12.44
CA VAL A 150 -15.28 1.01 13.79
C VAL A 150 -15.48 2.12 14.83
N ARG A 151 -14.62 3.15 14.83
CA ARG A 151 -14.76 4.27 15.76
C ARG A 151 -16.05 5.06 15.52
N ALA A 152 -16.48 5.23 14.28
CA ALA A 152 -17.73 5.88 13.95
C ALA A 152 -18.95 5.07 14.42
N ALA A 153 -18.90 3.74 14.31
CA ALA A 153 -19.95 2.84 14.75
C ALA A 153 -20.11 2.78 16.29
N LEU A 154 -19.03 3.00 17.03
CA LEU A 154 -19.01 2.97 18.50
C LEU A 154 -19.21 4.34 19.18
N ARG A 155 -19.35 5.41 18.39
CA ARG A 155 -19.78 6.73 18.87
C ARG A 155 -21.30 6.79 18.95
#